data_AF-A0A1Y2BX70-F1
#
_entry.id   AF-A0A1Y2BX70-F1
#
_cell.length_a   1.000
_cell.length_b   1.000
_cell.length_c   1.000
_cell.angle_alpha   90.00
_cell.angle_beta   90.00
_cell.angle_gamma   90.00
#
_symmetry.space_group_name_H-M   'P 1'
#
loop_
_entity.id
_entity.type
_entity.pdbx_description
1 polymer ?
#
loop_
_entity_poly.entity_id
_entity_poly.type
_entity_poly.pdbx_seq_one_letter_code
_entity_poly.pdbx_strand_id
1 'polypeptide(L)'
;MPQVHIATKFGAVLFLVWGILHLWVPYDAFHNFHEGGLEKAVLGIAGGPNSPLDKVQVPKDAATANLMEGLIKNFVLDVGGYGVLGVAVAFKLWIEGDLFAFLLGLVVIGIADMSFLYFLVVPGGVIDLKFEVVLGPLVWFLAILVTPVGLFYGAQGGKNSSKNKKKVQ
;
A
#
# COMPACT_ATOMS: atom_id res chain seq x y z
N MET A 1 -23.66 -15.39 -6.75
CA MET A 1 -22.18 -15.33 -6.67
C MET A 1 -21.72 -16.34 -5.63
N PRO A 2 -20.60 -17.05 -5.83
CA PRO A 2 -20.07 -17.98 -4.81
C PRO A 2 -19.79 -17.23 -3.50
N GLN A 3 -20.02 -17.90 -2.37
CA GLN A 3 -19.81 -17.31 -1.06
C GLN A 3 -18.29 -17.17 -0.81
N VAL A 4 -17.80 -15.92 -0.75
CA VAL A 4 -16.40 -15.63 -0.42
C VAL A 4 -16.15 -15.92 1.06
N HIS A 5 -15.04 -16.61 1.34
CA HIS A 5 -14.67 -16.99 2.70
C HIS A 5 -14.37 -15.76 3.58
N ILE A 6 -14.71 -15.84 4.89
CA ILE A 6 -14.54 -14.72 5.82
C ILE A 6 -13.08 -14.24 5.93
N ALA A 7 -12.11 -15.16 5.87
CA ALA A 7 -10.69 -14.80 5.85
C ALA A 7 -10.31 -13.96 4.61
N THR A 8 -10.87 -14.26 3.44
CA THR A 8 -10.67 -13.44 2.22
C THR A 8 -11.32 -12.07 2.36
N LYS A 9 -12.50 -11.99 2.99
CA LYS A 9 -13.16 -10.72 3.32
C LYS A 9 -12.35 -9.87 4.28
N PHE A 10 -11.76 -10.49 5.31
CA PHE A 10 -10.86 -9.81 6.23
C PHE A 10 -9.61 -9.29 5.51
N GLY A 11 -8.99 -10.12 4.69
CA GLY A 11 -7.88 -9.72 3.81
C GLY A 11 -8.23 -8.55 2.88
N ALA A 12 -9.43 -8.57 2.29
CA ALA A 12 -9.94 -7.46 1.48
C ALA A 12 -10.06 -6.15 2.30
N VAL A 13 -10.54 -6.21 3.55
CA VAL A 13 -10.57 -5.03 4.43
C VAL A 13 -9.17 -4.51 4.71
N LEU A 14 -8.19 -5.40 4.93
CA LEU A 14 -6.80 -4.99 5.14
C LEU A 14 -6.22 -4.30 3.90
N PHE A 15 -6.44 -4.84 2.68
CA PHE A 15 -6.07 -4.16 1.44
C PHE A 15 -6.78 -2.82 1.26
N LEU A 16 -8.04 -2.69 1.71
CA LEU A 16 -8.78 -1.43 1.66
C LEU A 16 -8.16 -0.38 2.58
N VAL A 17 -7.88 -0.76 3.85
CA VAL A 17 -7.22 0.12 4.82
C VAL A 17 -5.85 0.54 4.28
N TRP A 18 -5.06 -0.41 3.78
CA TRP A 18 -3.79 -0.12 3.13
C TRP A 18 -3.95 0.88 1.99
N GLY A 19 -4.91 0.67 1.09
CA GLY A 19 -5.17 1.56 -0.05
C GLY A 19 -5.55 2.97 0.39
N ILE A 20 -6.40 3.11 1.40
CA ILE A 20 -6.81 4.42 1.95
C ILE A 20 -5.60 5.15 2.57
N LEU A 21 -4.76 4.46 3.34
CA LEU A 21 -3.55 5.06 3.91
C LEU A 21 -2.62 5.59 2.80
N HIS A 22 -2.51 4.88 1.68
CA HIS A 22 -1.67 5.29 0.55
C HIS A 22 -2.30 6.40 -0.31
N LEU A 23 -3.61 6.60 -0.23
CA LEU A 23 -4.29 7.77 -0.80
C LEU A 23 -4.15 9.02 0.10
N TRP A 24 -3.92 8.84 1.40
CA TRP A 24 -3.66 9.95 2.30
C TRP A 24 -2.30 10.62 2.05
N VAL A 25 -1.26 9.83 1.75
CA VAL A 25 0.10 10.34 1.46
C VAL A 25 0.12 11.43 0.37
N PRO A 26 -0.45 11.22 -0.84
CA PRO A 26 -0.50 12.28 -1.85
C PRO A 26 -1.35 13.45 -1.42
N TYR A 27 -2.47 13.23 -0.71
CA TYR A 27 -3.28 14.33 -0.19
C TYR A 27 -2.45 15.25 0.73
N ASP A 28 -1.76 14.67 1.71
CA ASP A 28 -0.91 15.42 2.64
C ASP A 28 0.25 16.13 1.91
N ALA A 29 0.89 15.46 0.95
CA ALA A 29 1.96 16.06 0.16
C ALA A 29 1.47 17.24 -0.70
N PHE A 30 0.33 17.11 -1.40
CA PHE A 30 -0.24 18.20 -2.18
C PHE A 30 -0.71 19.36 -1.29
N HIS A 31 -1.24 19.06 -0.11
CA HIS A 31 -1.56 20.06 0.90
C HIS A 31 -0.31 20.83 1.35
N ASN A 32 0.79 20.12 1.65
CA ASN A 32 2.07 20.74 2.01
C ASN A 32 2.66 21.60 0.88
N PHE A 33 2.57 21.13 -0.38
CA PHE A 33 2.94 21.95 -1.55
C PHE A 33 2.12 23.22 -1.66
N HIS A 34 0.81 23.14 -1.42
CA HIS A 34 -0.07 24.30 -1.50
C HIS A 34 0.20 25.32 -0.40
N GLU A 35 0.45 24.87 0.83
CA GLU A 35 0.63 25.75 1.98
C GLU A 35 2.02 26.36 2.11
N GLY A 36 3.07 25.66 1.67
CA GLY A 36 4.45 26.09 1.88
C GLY A 36 5.42 25.74 0.75
N GLY A 37 4.90 25.36 -0.42
CA GLY A 37 5.70 25.06 -1.59
C GLY A 37 6.61 23.83 -1.42
N LEU A 38 7.70 23.82 -2.18
CA LEU A 38 8.67 22.73 -2.19
C LEU A 38 9.29 22.50 -0.80
N GLU A 39 9.58 23.57 -0.05
CA GLU A 39 10.22 23.44 1.25
C GLU A 39 9.37 22.65 2.24
N LYS A 40 8.09 23.01 2.38
CA LYS A 40 7.18 22.29 3.27
C LYS A 40 6.94 20.86 2.80
N ALA A 41 6.87 20.62 1.48
CA ALA A 41 6.72 19.27 0.93
C ALA A 41 7.94 18.37 1.23
N VAL A 42 9.16 18.89 1.04
CA VAL A 42 10.41 18.17 1.33
C VAL A 42 10.53 17.86 2.82
N LEU A 43 10.29 18.84 3.68
CA LEU A 43 10.39 18.67 5.13
C LEU A 43 9.27 17.78 5.69
N GLY A 44 8.10 17.74 5.04
CA GLY A 44 6.99 16.85 5.42
C GLY A 44 7.32 15.37 5.25
N ILE A 45 8.14 15.02 4.25
CA ILE A 45 8.53 13.64 3.95
C ILE A 45 9.87 13.22 4.58
N ALA A 46 10.75 14.17 4.92
CA ALA A 46 12.06 13.86 5.51
C ALA A 46 11.98 13.62 7.03
N GLY A 47 13.13 13.51 7.69
CA GLY A 47 13.26 13.41 9.15
C GLY A 47 13.78 12.08 9.66
N GLY A 48 14.17 11.17 8.77
CA GLY A 48 14.82 9.93 9.15
C GLY A 48 16.27 10.13 9.66
N PRO A 49 16.89 9.09 10.24
CA PRO A 49 18.23 9.19 10.85
C PRO A 49 19.34 9.60 9.87
N ASN A 50 19.18 9.30 8.58
CA ASN A 50 20.13 9.66 7.51
C ASN A 50 19.74 10.96 6.79
N SER A 51 18.60 11.56 7.13
CA SER A 51 18.15 12.86 6.60
C SER A 51 17.39 13.64 7.67
N PRO A 52 18.06 14.00 8.78
CA PRO A 52 17.43 14.75 9.86
C PRO A 52 17.08 16.16 9.38
N LEU A 53 15.94 16.68 9.84
CA LEU A 53 15.33 17.90 9.29
C LEU A 53 16.25 19.12 9.32
N ASP A 54 17.11 19.24 10.33
CA ASP A 54 18.07 20.33 10.47
C ASP A 54 19.20 20.31 9.43
N LYS A 55 19.39 19.17 8.75
CA LYS A 55 20.43 18.99 7.71
C LYS A 55 19.87 18.91 6.30
N VAL A 56 18.56 18.76 6.15
CA VAL A 56 17.91 18.71 4.84
C VAL A 56 17.96 20.10 4.21
N GLN A 57 18.52 20.18 3.00
CA GLN A 57 18.61 21.42 2.24
C GLN A 57 17.66 21.38 1.05
N VAL A 58 16.81 22.40 0.96
CA VAL A 58 15.92 22.57 -0.18
C VAL A 58 16.64 23.43 -1.23
N PRO A 59 16.71 23.00 -2.50
CA PRO A 59 17.38 23.73 -3.55
C PRO A 59 16.83 25.15 -3.71
N LYS A 60 17.74 26.13 -3.90
CA LYS A 60 17.39 27.54 -4.11
C LYS A 60 17.45 27.97 -5.56
N ASP A 61 18.20 27.26 -6.41
CA ASP A 61 18.23 27.53 -7.84
C ASP A 61 16.99 26.93 -8.53
N ALA A 62 16.47 27.67 -9.52
CA ALA A 62 15.21 27.31 -10.18
C ALA A 62 15.24 25.95 -10.88
N ALA A 63 16.39 25.57 -11.45
CA ALA A 63 16.52 24.32 -12.20
C ALA A 63 16.44 23.10 -11.27
N THR A 64 17.20 23.11 -10.17
CA THR A 64 17.22 22.01 -9.21
C THR A 64 15.93 21.96 -8.38
N ALA A 65 15.36 23.11 -8.03
CA ALA A 65 14.06 23.18 -7.37
C ALA A 65 12.96 22.54 -8.23
N ASN A 66 12.90 22.88 -9.53
CA ASN A 66 11.94 22.30 -10.47
C ASN A 66 12.14 20.78 -10.64
N LEU A 67 13.39 20.30 -10.70
CA LEU A 67 13.68 18.87 -10.74
C LEU A 67 13.19 18.16 -9.47
N MET A 68 13.52 18.69 -8.30
CA MET A 68 13.13 18.10 -7.02
C MET A 68 11.61 18.09 -6.82
N GLU A 69 10.94 19.18 -7.20
CA GLU A 69 9.47 19.27 -7.20
C GLU A 69 8.84 18.21 -8.11
N GLY A 70 9.38 18.02 -9.32
CA GLY A 70 8.93 16.97 -10.24
C GLY A 70 9.11 15.57 -9.66
N LEU A 71 10.26 15.29 -9.04
CA LEU A 71 10.54 13.98 -8.42
C LEU A 71 9.60 13.69 -7.25
N ILE A 72 9.35 14.66 -6.37
CA ILE A 72 8.43 14.48 -5.24
C ILE A 72 7.00 14.28 -5.76
N LYS A 73 6.54 15.11 -6.72
CA LYS A 73 5.21 14.97 -7.31
C LYS A 73 5.01 13.61 -7.97
N ASN A 74 6.03 13.11 -8.68
CA ASN A 74 6.00 11.78 -9.26
C ASN A 74 5.90 10.70 -8.17
N PHE A 75 6.77 10.77 -7.16
CA PHE A 75 6.76 9.83 -6.03
C PHE A 75 5.38 9.76 -5.35
N VAL A 76 4.78 10.91 -5.02
CA VAL A 76 3.49 10.93 -4.31
C VAL A 76 2.35 10.43 -5.19
N LEU A 77 2.38 10.70 -6.51
CA LEU A 77 1.41 10.16 -7.45
C LEU A 77 1.56 8.65 -7.63
N ASP A 78 2.78 8.12 -7.67
CA ASP A 78 3.02 6.68 -7.74
C ASP A 78 2.45 6.00 -6.49
N VAL A 79 2.73 6.52 -5.30
CA VAL A 79 2.16 6.06 -4.02
C VAL A 79 0.62 6.07 -4.07
N GLY A 80 0.04 7.18 -4.53
CA GLY A 80 -1.42 7.30 -4.71
C GLY A 80 -2.00 6.31 -5.70
N GLY A 81 -1.31 6.08 -6.82
CA GLY A 81 -1.70 5.10 -7.84
C GLY A 81 -1.72 3.68 -7.28
N TYR A 82 -0.73 3.30 -6.47
CA TYR A 82 -0.77 2.04 -5.75
C TYR A 82 -1.91 2.00 -4.73
N GLY A 83 -2.22 3.11 -4.04
CA GLY A 83 -3.39 3.24 -3.18
C GLY A 83 -4.70 2.90 -3.91
N VAL A 84 -4.91 3.45 -5.12
CA VAL A 84 -6.06 3.10 -5.98
C VAL A 84 -6.07 1.62 -6.33
N LEU A 85 -4.91 1.04 -6.69
CA LEU A 85 -4.79 -0.39 -6.94
C LEU A 85 -5.18 -1.23 -5.71
N GLY A 86 -4.75 -0.84 -4.52
CA GLY A 86 -5.13 -1.49 -3.25
C GLY A 86 -6.64 -1.51 -3.03
N VAL A 87 -7.32 -0.40 -3.30
CA VAL A 87 -8.79 -0.31 -3.24
C VAL A 87 -9.45 -1.23 -4.29
N ALA A 88 -8.93 -1.26 -5.52
CA ALA A 88 -9.46 -2.13 -6.57
C ALA A 88 -9.28 -3.62 -6.25
N VAL A 89 -8.11 -4.00 -5.71
CA VAL A 89 -7.82 -5.36 -5.22
C VAL A 89 -8.78 -5.73 -4.09
N ALA A 90 -8.95 -4.85 -3.10
CA ALA A 90 -9.88 -5.06 -2.00
C ALA A 90 -11.31 -5.31 -2.51
N PHE A 91 -11.79 -4.50 -3.45
CA PHE A 91 -13.11 -4.66 -4.03
C PHE A 91 -13.29 -6.01 -4.74
N LYS A 92 -12.31 -6.40 -5.57
CA LYS A 92 -12.34 -7.69 -6.28
C LYS A 92 -12.27 -8.88 -5.33
N LEU A 93 -11.41 -8.83 -4.32
CA LEU A 93 -11.35 -9.87 -3.28
C LEU A 93 -12.64 -9.96 -2.48
N TRP A 94 -13.26 -8.81 -2.19
CA TRP A 94 -14.52 -8.77 -1.47
C TRP A 94 -15.64 -9.45 -2.26
N ILE A 95 -15.79 -9.17 -3.54
CA ILE A 95 -16.93 -9.69 -4.32
C ILE A 95 -16.68 -11.11 -4.79
N GLU A 96 -15.49 -11.40 -5.31
CA GLU A 96 -15.21 -12.60 -6.09
C GLU A 96 -14.22 -13.55 -5.40
N GLY A 97 -13.43 -13.06 -4.44
CA GLY A 97 -12.30 -13.83 -3.91
C GLY A 97 -11.31 -14.19 -5.02
N ASP A 98 -11.01 -13.21 -5.87
CA ASP A 98 -10.24 -13.41 -7.09
C ASP A 98 -8.74 -13.60 -6.82
N LEU A 99 -8.18 -14.74 -7.26
CA LEU A 99 -6.76 -15.06 -7.07
C LEU A 99 -5.84 -14.11 -7.84
N PHE A 100 -6.23 -13.65 -9.03
CA PHE A 100 -5.42 -12.72 -9.80
C PHE A 100 -5.36 -11.34 -9.13
N ALA A 101 -6.47 -10.86 -8.58
CA ALA A 101 -6.51 -9.65 -7.75
C ALA A 101 -5.60 -9.79 -6.53
N PHE A 102 -5.61 -10.95 -5.86
CA PHE A 102 -4.66 -11.23 -4.79
C PHE A 102 -3.20 -11.18 -5.26
N LEU A 103 -2.87 -11.78 -6.42
CA LEU A 103 -1.52 -11.76 -6.95
C LEU A 103 -1.05 -10.35 -7.32
N LEU A 104 -1.94 -9.48 -7.81
CA LEU A 104 -1.63 -8.06 -7.99
C LEU A 104 -1.31 -7.39 -6.66
N GLY A 105 -2.14 -7.62 -5.64
CA GLY A 105 -1.90 -7.09 -4.29
C GLY A 105 -0.66 -7.67 -3.60
N LEU A 106 -0.25 -8.88 -3.95
CA LEU A 106 0.98 -9.50 -3.42
C LEU A 106 2.22 -8.98 -4.15
N VAL A 107 2.23 -9.04 -5.48
CA VAL A 107 3.45 -8.79 -6.26
C VAL A 107 3.64 -7.31 -6.55
N VAL A 108 2.62 -6.63 -7.06
CA VAL A 108 2.76 -5.24 -7.51
C VAL A 108 2.90 -4.31 -6.30
N ILE A 109 1.99 -4.42 -5.34
CA ILE A 109 2.08 -3.66 -4.08
C ILE A 109 3.31 -4.09 -3.28
N GLY A 110 3.65 -5.39 -3.27
CA GLY A 110 4.86 -5.86 -2.58
C GLY A 110 6.15 -5.26 -3.14
N ILE A 111 6.28 -5.10 -4.46
CA ILE A 111 7.43 -4.41 -5.05
C ILE A 111 7.48 -2.95 -4.59
N ALA A 112 6.34 -2.26 -4.56
CA ALA A 112 6.26 -0.87 -4.11
C ALA A 112 6.67 -0.74 -2.63
N ASP A 113 6.06 -1.52 -1.73
CA ASP A 113 6.34 -1.46 -0.28
C ASP A 113 7.76 -1.88 0.04
N MET A 114 8.30 -2.92 -0.61
CA MET A 114 9.69 -3.34 -0.37
C MET A 114 10.69 -2.31 -0.88
N SER A 115 10.40 -1.64 -2.01
CA SER A 115 11.25 -0.57 -2.53
C SER A 115 11.21 0.65 -1.61
N PHE A 116 10.01 1.04 -1.17
CA PHE A 116 9.82 2.11 -0.17
C PHE A 116 10.59 1.80 1.12
N LEU A 117 10.37 0.61 1.68
CA LEU A 117 11.05 0.20 2.91
C LEU A 117 12.56 0.21 2.74
N TYR A 118 13.09 -0.33 1.64
CA TYR A 118 14.52 -0.41 1.43
C TYR A 118 15.17 0.97 1.22
N PHE A 119 14.65 1.76 0.28
CA PHE A 119 15.28 3.02 -0.14
C PHE A 119 15.00 4.20 0.77
N LEU A 120 13.84 4.23 1.45
CA LEU A 120 13.40 5.39 2.21
C LEU A 120 13.38 5.15 3.73
N VAL A 121 13.20 3.91 4.17
CA VAL A 121 13.04 3.57 5.60
C VAL A 121 14.28 2.89 6.17
N VAL A 122 14.58 1.64 5.80
CA VAL A 122 15.75 0.87 6.24
C VAL A 122 16.31 0.04 5.07
N PRO A 123 17.57 0.24 4.66
CA PRO A 123 18.60 1.07 5.29
C PRO A 123 18.54 2.57 4.94
N GLY A 124 17.67 2.99 4.02
CA GLY A 124 17.62 4.36 3.50
C GLY A 124 17.63 5.45 4.57
N GLY A 125 16.80 5.31 5.62
CA GLY A 125 16.76 6.22 6.77
C GLY A 125 16.46 7.67 6.40
N VAL A 126 15.78 7.91 5.28
CA VAL A 126 15.49 9.26 4.76
C VAL A 126 14.23 9.84 5.39
N ILE A 127 13.22 8.98 5.58
CA ILE A 127 11.89 9.36 6.07
C ILE A 127 11.79 9.05 7.57
N ASP A 128 11.07 9.92 8.29
CA ASP A 128 10.75 9.71 9.70
C ASP A 128 9.76 8.53 9.88
N LEU A 129 9.95 7.74 10.93
CA LEU A 129 9.13 6.56 11.25
C LEU A 129 7.82 6.98 11.95
N LYS A 130 6.99 7.73 11.22
CA LYS A 130 5.65 8.09 11.65
C LYS A 130 4.73 6.87 11.64
N PHE A 131 3.61 6.96 12.36
CA PHE A 131 2.66 5.85 12.51
C PHE A 131 2.18 5.33 11.14
N GLU A 132 1.93 6.23 10.20
CA GLU A 132 1.44 5.93 8.85
C GLU A 132 2.49 5.15 8.03
N VAL A 133 3.76 5.51 8.17
CA VAL A 133 4.92 4.88 7.49
C VAL A 133 5.09 3.43 7.95
N VAL A 134 4.81 3.13 9.21
CA VAL A 134 4.90 1.77 9.76
C VAL A 134 3.62 0.97 9.53
N LEU A 135 2.45 1.61 9.67
CA LEU A 135 1.16 0.95 9.60
C LEU A 135 0.89 0.39 8.20
N GLY A 136 1.25 1.10 7.14
CA GLY A 136 1.07 0.64 5.76
C GLY A 136 1.65 -0.76 5.54
N PRO A 137 2.98 -0.92 5.58
CA PRO A 137 3.62 -2.22 5.39
C PRO A 137 3.09 -3.31 6.32
N LEU A 138 2.82 -2.98 7.59
CA LEU A 138 2.26 -3.93 8.55
C LEU A 138 0.89 -4.47 8.12
N VAL A 139 -0.03 -3.58 7.71
CA VAL A 139 -1.36 -3.95 7.24
C VAL A 139 -1.27 -4.78 5.96
N TRP A 140 -0.36 -4.44 5.06
CA TRP A 140 -0.12 -5.24 3.86
C TRP A 140 0.38 -6.65 4.18
N PHE A 141 1.37 -6.78 5.07
CA PHE A 141 1.87 -8.09 5.51
C PHE A 141 0.75 -8.97 6.09
N LEU A 142 -0.13 -8.39 6.92
CA LEU A 142 -1.29 -9.10 7.44
C LEU A 142 -2.27 -9.49 6.32
N ALA A 143 -2.51 -8.60 5.34
CA ALA A 143 -3.38 -8.88 4.22
C ALA A 143 -2.90 -10.08 3.41
N ILE A 144 -1.59 -10.14 3.11
CA ILE A 144 -1.01 -11.23 2.32
C ILE A 144 -0.94 -12.56 3.06
N LEU A 145 -0.91 -12.55 4.41
CA LEU A 145 -0.94 -13.77 5.21
C LEU A 145 -2.35 -14.36 5.35
N VAL A 146 -3.36 -13.51 5.57
CA VAL A 146 -4.72 -13.98 5.87
C VAL A 146 -5.51 -14.30 4.59
N THR A 147 -5.31 -13.53 3.50
CA THR A 147 -6.09 -13.70 2.27
C THR A 147 -5.96 -15.11 1.65
N PRO A 148 -4.76 -15.71 1.53
CA PRO A 148 -4.58 -17.07 1.01
C PRO A 148 -5.34 -18.13 1.78
N VAL A 149 -5.49 -17.97 3.10
CA VAL A 149 -6.24 -18.92 3.94
C VAL A 149 -7.65 -19.07 3.41
N GLY A 150 -8.33 -17.95 3.13
CA GLY A 150 -9.69 -17.98 2.59
C GLY A 150 -9.77 -18.46 1.15
N LEU A 151 -8.79 -18.07 0.30
CA LEU A 151 -8.76 -18.47 -1.10
C LEU A 151 -8.55 -19.98 -1.28
N PHE A 152 -7.65 -20.59 -0.51
CA PHE A 152 -7.26 -21.98 -0.69
C PHE A 152 -8.05 -22.96 0.21
N TYR A 153 -8.31 -22.62 1.48
CA TYR A 153 -9.09 -23.50 2.35
C TYR A 153 -10.60 -23.42 2.06
N GLY A 154 -11.11 -22.24 1.68
CA GLY A 154 -12.52 -22.09 1.25
C GLY A 154 -12.86 -22.91 0.02
N ALA A 155 -11.92 -23.03 -0.93
CA ALA A 155 -12.09 -23.83 -2.15
C ALA A 155 -12.13 -25.36 -1.90
N GLN A 156 -11.47 -25.84 -0.84
CA GLN A 156 -11.44 -27.26 -0.48
C GLN A 156 -12.71 -27.72 0.25
N GLY A 157 -13.27 -26.88 1.13
CA GLY A 157 -14.51 -27.19 1.87
C GLY A 157 -15.73 -27.39 0.96
N GLY A 158 -15.85 -26.60 -0.11
CA GLY A 158 -16.93 -26.72 -1.09
C GLY A 158 -16.86 -28.01 -1.94
N LYS A 159 -15.65 -28.44 -2.32
CA LYS A 159 -15.44 -29.68 -3.10
C LYS A 159 -15.76 -30.94 -2.29
N ASN A 160 -15.44 -30.97 -1.00
CA ASN A 160 -15.73 -32.12 -0.13
C ASN A 160 -17.23 -32.26 0.19
N SER A 161 -17.94 -31.16 0.39
CA SER A 161 -19.40 -31.18 0.64
C SER A 161 -20.21 -31.65 -0.59
N SER A 162 -19.79 -31.24 -1.79
CA SER A 162 -20.38 -31.70 -3.07
C SER A 162 -20.16 -33.20 -3.32
N LYS A 163 -18.97 -33.73 -3.02
CA LYS A 163 -18.69 -35.16 -3.14
C LYS A 163 -19.51 -36.02 -2.17
N ASN A 164 -19.75 -35.54 -0.95
CA ASN A 164 -20.59 -36.27 0.01
C ASN A 164 -22.06 -36.30 -0.41
N LYS A 165 -22.61 -35.22 -0.97
CA LYS A 165 -24.00 -35.23 -1.47
C LYS A 165 -24.20 -36.21 -2.64
N LYS A 166 -23.20 -36.40 -3.50
CA LYS A 166 -23.25 -37.38 -4.61
C LYS A 166 -23.09 -38.84 -4.19
N LYS A 167 -22.64 -39.13 -2.97
CA LYS A 167 -22.50 -40.50 -2.45
C LYS A 167 -23.72 -41.00 -1.69
N VAL A 168 -24.68 -40.12 -1.39
CA VAL A 168 -25.89 -40.42 -0.60
C VAL A 168 -27.14 -40.44 -1.50
N GLN A 169 -26.97 -40.38 -2.82
CA GLN A 169 -27.98 -40.65 -3.84
C GLN A 169 -27.58 -41.92 -4.58
#